data_AF-A0A3P8AM45-F1
#
_entry.id   AF-A0A3P8AM45-F1
#
_cell.length_a   1.000
_cell.length_b   1.000
_cell.length_c   1.000
_cell.angle_alpha   90.00
_cell.angle_beta   90.00
_cell.angle_gamma   90.00
#
_symmetry.space_group_name_H-M   'P 1'
#
loop_
_entity.id
_entity.type
_entity.pdbx_description
1 polymer ?
#
loop_
_entity_poly.entity_id
_entity_poly.type
_entity_poly.pdbx_seq_one_letter_code
_entity_poly.pdbx_strand_id
1 'polypeptide(L)'
;MVPRRRGIQLILNQMHDCLDALYDVTTVFADENGYPYDHSIPAPGLGDWLIKQRSLYIYLKRIPIKQIPSDSQSITQWLYERYRIKDDFIDNLQTRFYKSSQTLQNHSHTNHQNIVESITTLNNYDVDINNNNNNNNNNNNN
;
A
#
# COMPACT_ATOMS: atom_id res chain seq x y z
N MET A 1 3.81 -0.52 4.53
CA MET A 1 2.94 0.33 5.41
C MET A 1 3.40 1.80 5.44
N VAL A 2 2.57 2.79 5.87
CA VAL A 2 2.99 4.21 5.99
C VAL A 2 3.52 4.54 7.40
N PRO A 3 4.73 5.13 7.55
CA PRO A 3 5.33 5.38 8.87
C PRO A 3 4.64 6.51 9.67
N ARG A 4 4.49 6.32 10.98
CA ARG A 4 4.13 7.39 11.93
C ARG A 4 5.36 8.25 12.26
N ARG A 5 5.54 9.33 11.50
CA ARG A 5 6.78 10.14 11.51
C ARG A 5 6.97 11.01 12.76
N ARG A 6 5.91 11.72 13.20
CA ARG A 6 6.02 12.76 14.25
C ARG A 6 6.54 12.22 15.59
N GLY A 7 6.03 11.08 16.04
CA GLY A 7 6.42 10.50 17.33
C GLY A 7 7.88 10.05 17.33
N ILE A 8 8.30 9.35 16.27
CA ILE A 8 9.70 8.90 16.13
C ILE A 8 10.64 10.09 16.06
N GLN A 9 10.32 11.10 15.24
CA GLN A 9 11.13 12.31 15.13
C GLN A 9 11.28 13.03 16.47
N LEU A 10 10.20 13.15 17.25
CA LEU A 10 10.26 13.75 18.58
C LEU A 10 11.19 12.98 19.52
N ILE A 11 11.04 11.65 19.58
CA ILE A 11 11.86 10.80 20.45
C ILE A 11 13.33 10.91 20.05
N LEU A 12 13.64 10.79 18.75
CA LEU A 12 15.01 10.89 18.26
C LEU A 12 15.61 12.26 18.57
N ASN A 13 14.85 13.35 18.44
CA ASN A 13 15.35 14.69 18.74
C ASN A 13 15.60 14.92 20.24
N GLN A 14 14.76 14.36 21.11
CA GLN A 14 14.84 14.59 22.56
C GLN A 14 15.80 13.64 23.27
N MET A 15 15.97 12.43 22.74
CA MET A 15 16.70 11.34 23.40
C MET A 15 17.96 10.91 22.63
N HIS A 16 18.35 11.66 21.61
CA HIS A 16 19.51 11.34 20.77
C HIS A 16 20.77 10.98 21.59
N ASP A 17 21.06 11.78 22.62
CA ASP A 17 22.30 11.69 23.39
C ASP A 17 22.27 10.62 24.50
N CYS A 18 21.09 10.09 24.82
CA CYS A 18 20.92 9.05 25.84
C CYS A 18 20.55 7.67 25.26
N LEU A 19 20.42 7.56 23.94
CA LEU A 19 20.14 6.30 23.24
C LEU A 19 21.38 5.80 22.49
N ASP A 20 21.75 4.54 22.72
CA ASP A 20 22.85 3.92 21.97
C ASP A 20 22.43 3.46 20.57
N ALA A 21 21.22 2.91 20.46
CA ALA A 21 20.69 2.37 19.21
C ALA A 21 19.16 2.27 19.21
N LEU A 22 18.59 2.33 18.01
CA LEU A 22 17.22 1.90 17.71
C LEU A 22 17.23 0.43 17.29
N TYR A 23 16.36 -0.37 17.89
CA TYR A 23 16.12 -1.75 17.47
C TYR A 23 14.86 -1.78 16.61
N ASP A 24 15.06 -2.09 15.33
CA ASP A 24 13.98 -2.24 14.37
C ASP A 24 13.59 -3.72 14.29
N VAL A 25 12.37 -4.03 14.72
CA VAL A 25 11.86 -5.39 14.85
C VAL A 25 10.59 -5.54 14.03
N THR A 26 10.53 -6.58 13.21
CA THR A 26 9.31 -7.02 12.52
C THR A 26 9.14 -8.51 12.77
N THR A 27 7.94 -8.92 13.14
CA THR A 27 7.61 -10.32 13.43
C THR A 27 6.46 -10.77 12.55
N VAL A 28 6.58 -11.97 11.96
CA VAL A 28 5.52 -12.63 11.21
C VAL A 28 5.21 -13.96 11.89
N PHE A 29 3.96 -14.09 12.33
CA PHE A 29 3.45 -15.32 12.91
C PHE A 29 3.22 -16.37 11.82
N ALA A 30 3.34 -17.63 12.18
CA ALA A 30 3.04 -18.73 11.29
C ALA A 30 2.17 -19.77 11.98
N ASP A 31 1.54 -20.62 11.17
CA ASP A 31 0.82 -21.78 11.67
C ASP A 31 1.76 -22.89 12.19
N GLU A 32 1.15 -23.99 12.59
CA GLU A 32 1.83 -25.19 13.10
C GLU A 32 2.71 -25.87 12.05
N ASN A 33 2.47 -25.59 10.76
CA ASN A 33 3.23 -26.12 9.63
C ASN A 33 4.32 -25.14 9.14
N GLY A 34 4.47 -23.99 9.81
CA GLY A 34 5.45 -22.97 9.46
C GLY A 34 5.02 -22.04 8.32
N TYR A 35 3.75 -22.08 7.89
CA TYR A 35 3.25 -21.17 6.86
C TYR A 35 2.99 -19.77 7.46
N PRO A 36 3.65 -18.71 6.94
CA PRO A 36 3.56 -17.38 7.50
C PRO A 36 2.19 -16.75 7.23
N TYR A 37 1.55 -16.22 8.26
CA TYR A 37 0.31 -15.47 8.14
C TYR A 37 0.50 -14.23 7.26
N ASP A 38 -0.44 -14.02 6.35
CA ASP A 38 -0.51 -12.80 5.56
C ASP A 38 -1.31 -11.71 6.30
N HIS A 39 -1.57 -10.58 5.63
CA HIS A 39 -2.29 -9.46 6.21
C HIS A 39 -3.79 -9.74 6.46
N SER A 40 -4.35 -10.82 5.92
CA SER A 40 -5.77 -11.18 6.11
C SER A 40 -6.01 -11.93 7.43
N ILE A 41 -4.96 -12.51 8.01
CA ILE A 41 -5.04 -13.30 9.23
C ILE A 41 -4.60 -12.43 10.42
N PRO A 42 -5.45 -12.24 11.44
CA PRO A 42 -5.05 -11.50 12.63
C PRO A 42 -3.95 -12.24 13.39
N ALA A 43 -3.08 -11.48 14.06
CA ALA A 43 -2.10 -12.06 14.96
C ALA A 43 -2.80 -12.91 16.04
N PRO A 44 -2.25 -14.09 16.38
CA PRO A 44 -2.86 -14.96 17.38
C PRO A 44 -2.79 -14.33 18.77
N GLY A 45 -3.79 -14.62 19.60
CA GLY A 45 -3.72 -14.29 21.03
C GLY A 45 -2.55 -14.99 21.71
N LEU A 46 -1.95 -14.34 22.71
CA LEU A 46 -0.76 -14.89 23.40
C LEU A 46 -1.02 -16.28 24.01
N GLY A 47 -2.17 -16.48 24.65
CA GLY A 47 -2.56 -17.78 25.22
C GLY A 47 -2.61 -18.86 24.15
N ASP A 48 -3.37 -18.62 23.08
CA ASP A 48 -3.50 -19.57 21.96
C ASP A 48 -2.18 -19.86 21.25
N TRP A 49 -1.28 -18.87 21.22
CA TRP A 49 0.03 -19.00 20.60
C TRP A 49 1.00 -19.85 21.45
N LEU A 50 0.92 -19.79 22.78
CA LEU A 50 1.81 -20.53 23.67
C LEU A 50 1.42 -22.01 23.87
N ILE A 51 0.17 -22.39 23.59
CA ILE A 51 -0.34 -23.76 23.80
C ILE A 51 0.26 -24.76 22.79
N LYS A 52 0.63 -24.29 21.60
CA LYS A 52 1.13 -25.16 20.52
C LYS A 52 2.46 -24.64 19.99
N GLN A 53 3.31 -25.55 19.53
CA GLN A 53 4.53 -25.17 18.84
C GLN A 53 4.16 -24.50 17.51
N ARG A 54 4.62 -23.26 17.32
CA ARG A 54 4.41 -22.47 16.11
C ARG A 54 5.72 -21.81 15.70
N SER A 55 5.83 -21.45 14.43
CA SER A 55 6.97 -20.68 13.95
C SER A 55 6.73 -19.17 14.08
N LEU A 56 7.81 -18.44 14.31
CA LEU A 56 7.85 -16.98 14.36
C LEU A 56 9.05 -16.52 13.54
N TYR A 57 8.81 -15.73 12.51
CA TYR A 57 9.87 -15.15 11.70
C TYR A 57 10.17 -13.75 12.20
N ILE A 58 11.43 -13.48 12.51
CA ILE A 58 11.85 -12.21 13.11
C ILE A 58 12.88 -11.53 12.20
N TYR A 59 12.53 -10.36 11.70
CA TYR A 59 13.50 -9.40 11.20
C TYR A 59 13.96 -8.54 12.38
N LEU A 60 15.27 -8.49 12.60
CA LEU A 60 15.89 -7.70 13.66
C LEU A 60 17.06 -6.90 13.10
N LYS A 61 17.00 -5.57 13.23
CA LYS A 61 18.10 -4.69 12.87
C LYS A 61 18.40 -3.72 14.02
N ARG A 62 19.62 -3.83 14.57
CA ARG A 62 20.18 -2.78 15.44
C ARG A 62 20.71 -1.64 14.59
N ILE A 63 20.29 -0.42 14.88
CA ILE A 63 20.69 0.80 14.18
C ILE A 63 21.30 1.75 15.20
N PRO A 64 22.63 1.94 15.21
CA PRO A 64 23.27 2.95 16.05
C PRO A 64 22.62 4.33 15.82
N ILE A 65 22.35 5.07 16.89
CA ILE A 65 21.67 6.37 16.78
C ILE A 65 22.43 7.34 15.86
N LYS A 66 23.77 7.29 15.89
CA LYS A 66 24.66 8.07 15.02
C LYS A 66 24.46 7.84 13.51
N GLN A 67 23.78 6.77 13.10
CA GLN A 67 23.46 6.46 11.70
C GLN A 67 22.08 6.97 11.29
N ILE A 68 21.30 7.49 12.23
CA ILE A 68 19.96 8.00 11.96
C ILE A 68 20.10 9.50 11.63
N PRO A 69 19.54 9.97 10.52
CA PRO A 69 19.56 11.41 10.19
C PRO A 69 18.85 12.23 11.26
N SER A 70 19.22 13.50 11.42
CA SER A 70 18.62 14.41 12.41
C SER A 70 17.66 15.42 11.78
N ASP A 71 17.83 15.74 10.49
CA ASP A 71 16.97 16.69 9.81
C ASP A 71 15.61 16.06 9.44
N SER A 72 14.56 16.89 9.46
CA SER A 72 13.18 16.40 9.32
C SER A 72 12.90 15.69 7.99
N GLN A 73 13.56 16.11 6.92
CA GLN A 73 13.31 15.56 5.58
C GLN A 73 14.06 14.25 5.40
N SER A 74 15.33 14.17 5.80
CA SER A 74 16.11 12.93 5.75
C SER A 74 15.57 11.87 6.71
N ILE A 75 15.11 12.24 7.92
CA ILE A 75 14.41 11.30 8.82
C ILE A 75 13.19 10.70 8.12
N THR A 76 12.43 11.53 7.41
CA THR A 76 11.25 11.07 6.68
C THR A 76 11.63 10.05 5.61
N GLN A 77 12.62 10.37 4.77
CA GLN A 77 13.09 9.45 3.71
C GLN A 77 13.68 8.16 4.28
N TRP A 78 14.49 8.30 5.33
CA TRP A 78 15.07 7.18 6.04
C TRP A 78 13.98 6.26 6.61
N LEU A 79 12.92 6.81 7.22
CA LEU A 79 11.78 6.02 7.70
C LEU A 79 11.05 5.29 6.57
N TYR A 80 10.86 5.91 5.40
CA TYR A 80 10.26 5.23 4.25
C TYR A 80 11.11 4.04 3.82
N GLU A 81 12.43 4.20 3.73
CA GLU A 81 13.34 3.10 3.40
C GLU A 81 13.30 1.99 4.46
N ARG A 82 13.23 2.35 5.75
CA ARG A 82 13.05 1.34 6.83
C ARG A 82 11.78 0.53 6.63
N TYR A 83 10.68 1.14 6.23
CA TYR A 83 9.42 0.44 5.97
C TYR A 83 9.46 -0.38 4.69
N ARG A 84 10.10 0.10 3.63
CA ARG A 84 10.32 -0.67 2.39
C ARG A 84 11.05 -1.97 2.67
N ILE A 85 12.11 -1.94 3.48
CA ILE A 85 12.87 -3.15 3.87
C ILE A 85 11.99 -4.16 4.63
N LYS A 86 11.03 -3.68 5.44
CA LYS A 86 10.10 -4.56 6.17
C LYS A 86 9.09 -5.20 5.22
N ASP A 87 8.54 -4.42 4.30
CA ASP A 87 7.62 -4.90 3.28
C ASP A 87 8.34 -5.96 2.41
N ASP A 88 9.57 -5.69 1.96
CA ASP A 88 10.42 -6.66 1.24
C ASP A 88 10.66 -7.96 2.04
N PHE A 89 10.92 -7.86 3.34
CA PHE A 89 11.10 -9.04 4.20
C PHE A 89 9.83 -9.91 4.25
N ILE A 90 8.66 -9.28 4.42
CA ILE A 90 7.37 -9.97 4.45
C ILE A 90 7.09 -10.62 3.09
N ASP A 91 7.28 -9.89 1.99
CA ASP A 91 7.00 -10.39 0.64
C ASP A 91 7.91 -11.56 0.23
N ASN A 92 9.19 -11.48 0.59
CA ASN A 92 10.14 -12.58 0.37
C ASN A 92 9.78 -13.82 1.20
N LEU A 93 9.36 -13.61 2.45
CA LEU A 93 8.90 -14.68 3.31
C LEU A 93 7.65 -15.33 2.72
N GLN A 94 6.62 -14.56 2.37
CA GLN A 94 5.39 -15.06 1.73
C GLN A 94 5.71 -15.83 0.43
N THR A 95 6.55 -15.26 -0.44
CA THR A 95 6.97 -15.88 -1.69
C THR A 95 7.62 -17.25 -1.49
N ARG A 96 8.45 -17.42 -0.46
CA ARG A 96 9.14 -18.68 -0.17
C ARG A 96 8.19 -19.84 0.15
N PHE A 97 7.06 -19.55 0.79
CA PHE A 97 6.11 -20.58 1.25
C PHE A 97 4.94 -20.79 0.29
N TYR A 98 4.55 -19.77 -0.46
CA TYR A 98 3.35 -19.81 -1.31
C TYR A 98 3.63 -19.86 -2.83
N LYS A 99 4.89 -19.72 -3.28
CA LYS A 99 5.22 -19.97 -4.71
C LYS A 99 5.49 -21.44 -4.99
N SER A 100 4.40 -22.21 -5.10
CA SER A 100 4.35 -23.46 -5.88
C SER A 100 3.18 -23.51 -6.88
N SER A 101 2.47 -22.42 -7.16
CA SER A 101 1.36 -22.46 -8.15
C SER A 101 1.08 -21.19 -8.97
N GLN A 102 2.01 -20.23 -9.05
CA GLN A 102 1.82 -19.00 -9.88
C GLN A 102 2.89 -18.87 -10.97
N THR A 103 2.89 -19.81 -11.91
CA THR A 103 3.45 -19.62 -13.28
C THR A 103 2.38 -19.62 -14.35
N LEU A 104 1.11 -19.40 -13.99
CA LEU A 104 0.05 -19.11 -14.95
C LEU A 104 -0.77 -17.93 -14.42
N GLN A 105 -0.88 -16.90 -15.26
CA GLN A 105 -1.61 -15.64 -15.06
C GLN A 105 -0.86 -14.58 -14.26
N ASN A 106 -0.08 -13.75 -14.97
CA ASN A 106 -0.06 -12.29 -14.82
C ASN A 106 0.88 -11.66 -15.88
N HIS A 107 0.48 -11.76 -17.15
CA HIS A 107 0.80 -10.74 -18.17
C HIS A 107 -0.48 -9.96 -18.43
N SER A 108 -0.82 -9.08 -17.50
CA SER A 108 -1.87 -8.07 -17.67
C SER A 108 -1.57 -6.89 -16.73
N HIS A 109 -0.45 -6.22 -16.97
CA HIS A 109 -0.34 -4.82 -16.58
C HIS A 109 -1.17 -4.02 -17.59
N THR A 110 -2.42 -3.77 -17.25
CA THR A 110 -3.25 -2.81 -17.97
C THR A 110 -2.76 -1.41 -17.60
N ASN A 111 -2.15 -0.73 -18.56
CA ASN A 111 -1.74 0.67 -18.45
C ASN A 111 -2.96 1.56 -18.16
N HIS A 112 -3.01 2.15 -16.96
CA HIS A 112 -4.02 3.13 -16.52
C HIS A 112 -3.81 4.54 -17.15
N GLN A 113 -3.48 4.62 -18.45
CA GLN A 113 -3.41 5.90 -19.16
C GLN A 113 -4.33 6.01 -20.39
N ASN A 114 -4.96 4.92 -20.84
CA ASN A 114 -5.87 4.98 -22.01
C ASN A 114 -7.36 5.09 -21.69
N ILE A 115 -7.77 5.01 -20.42
CA ILE A 115 -9.21 5.00 -20.06
C ILE A 115 -9.84 6.41 -20.13
N VAL A 116 -9.05 7.48 -19.96
CA VAL A 116 -9.58 8.86 -19.92
C VAL A 116 -9.94 9.37 -21.33
N GLU A 117 -9.24 8.94 -22.38
CA GLU A 117 -9.53 9.38 -23.76
C GLU A 117 -10.79 8.71 -24.33
N SER A 118 -11.11 7.48 -23.91
CA SER A 118 -12.31 6.76 -24.38
C SER A 118 -13.60 7.27 -23.75
N ILE A 119 -13.57 7.79 -22.51
CA ILE A 119 -14.78 8.33 -21.85
C ILE A 119 -15.15 9.70 -22.45
N THR A 120 -14.16 10.47 -22.90
CA THR A 120 -14.38 11.81 -23.47
C THR A 120 -15.04 11.74 -24.86
N THR A 121 -14.85 10.63 -25.60
CA THR A 121 -15.43 10.43 -26.94
C THR A 121 -16.86 9.89 -26.94
N LEU A 122 -17.38 9.38 -25.82
CA LEU A 122 -18.73 8.82 -25.71
C LEU A 122 -19.81 9.84 -25.28
N ASN A 123 -19.42 11.03 -24.82
CA ASN A 123 -20.35 12.05 -24.32
C ASN A 123 -20.65 13.20 -25.32
N ASN A 124 -20.10 13.13 -26.54
CA ASN A 124 -20.30 14.15 -27.58
C ASN A 124 -21.09 13.61 -28.78
N TYR A 125 -22.28 13.06 -28.53
CA TYR A 125 -23.34 12.97 -29.55
C TYR A 125 -24.69 13.13 -28.85
N ASP A 126 -25.21 14.36 -28.89
CA ASP A 126 -26.64 14.70 -29.06
C ASP A 126 -26.90 16.14 -28.57
N VAL A 127 -26.62 17.12 -29.41
CA VAL A 127 -27.38 18.39 -29.42
C VAL A 127 -27.51 18.85 -30.87
N ASP A 128 -28.59 18.43 -31.54
CA ASP A 128 -29.18 19.18 -32.65
C ASP A 128 -30.71 19.24 -32.47
N ILE A 129 -31.09 20.25 -31.69
CA ILE A 129 -32.19 21.21 -31.90
C ILE A 129 -33.23 20.78 -32.96
N ASN A 130 -34.33 20.18 -32.50
CA ASN A 130 -35.60 20.18 -33.24
C ASN A 130 -36.32 21.50 -33.01
N ASN A 131 -36.20 22.42 -33.97
CA ASN A 131 -36.97 23.64 -34.02
C ASN A 131 -37.72 23.67 -35.35
N ASN A 132 -39.01 23.33 -35.35
CA ASN A 132 -39.88 23.78 -36.43
C ASN A 132 -41.25 24.18 -35.89
N ASN A 133 -41.47 25.49 -35.92
CA ASN A 133 -42.68 26.18 -35.52
C ASN A 133 -43.78 25.94 -36.55
N ASN A 134 -44.91 25.40 -36.09
CA ASN A 134 -46.18 25.58 -36.78
C ASN A 134 -46.65 27.02 -36.60
N ASN A 135 -46.66 27.80 -37.68
CA ASN A 135 -47.44 29.03 -37.77
C ASN A 135 -48.25 29.04 -39.06
N ASN A 136 -49.57 29.10 -38.87
CA ASN A 136 -50.59 29.33 -39.88
C ASN A 136 -50.34 30.64 -40.64
N ASN A 137 -50.56 30.63 -41.96
CA ASN A 137 -51.00 31.81 -42.68
C ASN A 137 -52.09 31.42 -43.69
N ASN A 138 -53.30 31.89 -43.40
CA ASN A 138 -54.37 32.06 -44.38
C ASN A 138 -53.89 32.99 -45.50
N ASN A 139 -54.17 32.66 -46.75
CA ASN A 139 -54.46 33.64 -47.79
C ASN A 139 -55.56 33.07 -48.69
N ASN A 140 -56.77 33.58 -48.47
CA ASN A 140 -57.79 33.67 -49.52
C ASN A 140 -57.26 34.62 -50.60
N ASN A 141 -57.59 34.37 -51.87
CA ASN A 141 -58.31 35.32 -52.73
C ASN A 141 -58.45 34.78 -54.16
N ASN A 142 -59.72 34.73 -54.57
CA ASN A 142 -60.29 34.86 -55.92
C ASN A 142 -60.02 33.81 -56.99
#